data_AF-A0A7J6FF06-F1
#
_entry.id   AF-A0A7J6FF06-F1
#
_cell.length_a   1.000
_cell.length_b   1.000
_cell.length_c   1.000
_cell.angle_alpha   90.00
_cell.angle_beta   90.00
_cell.angle_gamma   90.00
#
_symmetry.space_group_name_H-M   'P 1'
#
loop_
_entity.id
_entity.type
_entity.pdbx_description
1 polymer ?
#
loop_
_entity_poly.entity_id
_entity_poly.type
_entity_poly.pdbx_seq_one_letter_code
_entity_poly.pdbx_strand_id
1 'polypeptide(L)'
;MRKLAAQLVTHYCRKRPIRNGQSRKFSTHSEADDLALEKDAERKIGWVLKLFFAGTATFFGYQIFPYLGDNLLQQSLSLLHVKDPLFKRMGASRLARFAIDDERRLKIVEVGGAHELLKMLEAAKDDRTRKEALKALSAISKSDKAVEALHQAGTTAIINSTPNSSQNIEIEQYKSSLLKRFHDLKYDVPS
;
A
#
# COMPACT_ATOMS: atom_id res chain seq x y z
N MET A 1 33.95 -64.36 24.39
CA MET A 1 34.56 -63.00 24.45
C MET A 1 34.43 -62.39 25.85
N ARG A 2 35.14 -62.90 26.87
CA ARG A 2 35.14 -62.33 28.24
C ARG A 2 36.52 -62.26 28.90
N LYS A 3 37.58 -62.71 28.22
CA LYS A 3 38.94 -62.81 28.80
C LYS A 3 39.89 -61.65 28.43
N LEU A 4 39.53 -60.78 27.49
CA LEU A 4 40.36 -59.61 27.12
C LEU A 4 40.01 -58.33 27.90
N ALA A 5 38.81 -58.25 28.50
CA ALA A 5 38.38 -57.07 29.24
C ALA A 5 38.97 -56.98 30.66
N ALA A 6 39.48 -58.08 31.22
CA ALA A 6 39.97 -58.13 32.60
C ALA A 6 41.42 -57.60 32.77
N GLN A 7 42.23 -57.58 31.71
CA GLN A 7 43.63 -57.13 31.78
C GLN A 7 43.80 -55.61 31.64
N LEU A 8 42.83 -54.91 31.06
CA LEU A 8 42.89 -53.44 30.92
C LEU A 8 42.50 -52.71 32.21
N VAL A 9 41.72 -53.34 33.09
CA VAL A 9 41.31 -52.76 34.38
C VAL A 9 42.46 -52.78 35.39
N THR A 10 43.37 -53.75 35.31
CA THR A 10 44.45 -53.92 36.28
C THR A 10 45.58 -52.91 36.11
N HIS A 11 45.75 -52.31 34.93
CA HIS A 11 46.87 -51.41 34.66
C HIS A 11 46.66 -49.96 35.13
N TYR A 12 45.42 -49.54 35.40
CA TYR A 12 45.14 -48.15 35.79
C TYR A 12 44.94 -47.93 37.30
N CYS A 13 45.01 -48.98 38.12
CA CYS A 13 44.87 -48.89 39.57
C CYS A 13 46.17 -49.15 40.33
N ARG A 14 47.26 -48.45 39.99
CA ARG A 14 48.46 -48.38 40.84
C ARG A 14 48.69 -46.96 41.35
N LYS A 15 48.16 -46.68 42.54
CA LYS A 15 48.51 -45.51 43.37
C LYS A 15 50.01 -45.43 43.62
N ARG A 16 50.60 -44.23 43.58
CA ARG A 16 51.58 -43.72 44.58
C ARG A 16 51.54 -42.17 44.66
N PRO A 17 51.95 -41.57 45.79
CA PRO A 17 51.27 -40.43 46.40
C PRO A 17 52.02 -39.08 46.33
N ILE A 18 51.24 -38.01 46.55
CA ILE A 18 51.57 -36.66 47.04
C ILE A 18 52.65 -35.87 46.25
N ARG A 19 52.17 -34.86 45.52
CA ARG A 19 52.85 -33.55 45.48
C ARG A 19 51.79 -32.45 45.42
N ASN A 20 51.80 -31.59 46.44
CA ASN A 20 51.07 -30.33 46.45
C ASN A 20 51.35 -29.56 45.16
N GLY A 21 50.32 -29.36 44.37
CA GLY A 21 50.31 -28.52 43.18
C GLY A 21 48.89 -27.98 43.05
N GLN A 22 48.73 -26.70 43.37
CA GLN A 22 47.50 -25.93 43.35
C GLN A 22 46.46 -26.48 42.36
N SER A 23 45.27 -26.83 42.86
CA SER A 23 44.11 -26.96 42.00
C SER A 23 43.90 -25.59 41.35
N ARG A 24 44.26 -25.49 40.06
CA ARG A 24 43.67 -24.46 39.21
C ARG A 24 42.17 -24.68 39.34
N LYS A 25 41.50 -23.73 39.97
CA LYS A 25 40.04 -23.70 40.12
C LYS A 25 39.46 -23.74 38.72
N PHE A 26 39.07 -24.93 38.26
CA PHE A 26 38.07 -25.05 37.21
C PHE A 26 36.78 -24.53 37.84
N SER A 27 36.36 -23.35 37.40
CA SER A 27 35.11 -22.73 37.78
C SER A 27 33.98 -23.73 37.60
N THR A 28 33.22 -23.95 38.67
CA THR A 28 31.92 -24.61 38.64
C THR A 28 31.01 -23.84 37.68
N HIS A 29 30.78 -24.37 36.48
CA HIS A 29 29.71 -23.89 35.62
C HIS A 29 28.39 -24.22 36.33
N SER A 30 27.57 -23.23 36.64
CA SER A 30 26.31 -23.45 37.33
C SER A 30 25.19 -23.63 36.31
N GLU A 31 24.25 -24.52 36.60
CA GLU A 31 23.05 -24.76 35.77
C GLU A 31 22.22 -23.47 35.57
N ALA A 32 22.37 -22.50 36.48
CA ALA A 32 21.77 -21.18 36.37
C ALA A 32 22.43 -20.31 35.28
N ASP A 33 23.72 -20.49 35.01
CA ASP A 33 24.44 -19.81 33.93
C ASP A 33 24.01 -20.37 32.56
N ASP A 34 23.78 -21.69 32.47
CA ASP A 34 23.25 -22.34 31.26
C ASP A 34 21.83 -21.82 30.92
N LEU A 35 20.96 -21.71 31.92
CA LEU A 35 19.58 -21.22 31.77
C LEU A 35 19.53 -19.72 31.43
N ALA A 36 20.49 -18.94 31.93
CA ALA A 36 20.65 -17.53 31.56
C ALA A 36 21.12 -17.39 30.11
N LEU A 37 22.06 -18.23 29.68
CA LEU A 37 22.62 -18.22 28.32
C LEU A 37 21.59 -18.64 27.27
N GLU A 38 20.74 -19.62 27.58
CA GLU A 38 19.63 -20.06 26.73
C GLU A 38 18.60 -18.94 26.53
N LYS A 39 18.16 -18.27 27.61
CA LYS A 39 17.23 -17.12 27.52
C LYS A 39 17.78 -15.97 26.68
N ASP A 40 19.08 -15.71 26.79
CA ASP A 40 19.73 -14.65 26.04
C ASP A 40 19.88 -15.02 24.55
N ALA A 41 20.11 -16.30 24.25
CA ALA A 41 20.10 -16.84 22.90
C ALA A 41 18.71 -16.74 22.27
N GLU A 42 17.64 -17.14 22.97
CA GLU A 42 16.26 -17.01 22.50
C GLU A 42 15.88 -15.54 22.24
N ARG A 43 16.29 -14.62 23.11
CA ARG A 43 16.05 -13.19 22.94
C ARG A 43 16.75 -12.64 21.69
N LYS A 44 18.00 -13.02 21.46
CA LYS A 44 18.77 -12.60 20.27
C LYS A 44 18.20 -13.19 19.00
N ILE A 45 17.88 -14.49 19.00
CA ILE A 45 17.24 -15.17 17.87
C ILE A 45 15.89 -14.54 17.56
N GLY A 46 15.08 -14.24 18.57
CA GLY A 46 13.81 -13.54 18.40
C GLY A 46 13.97 -12.14 17.81
N TRP A 47 15.02 -11.41 18.18
CA TRP A 47 15.31 -10.09 17.61
C TRP A 47 15.80 -10.17 16.16
N VAL A 48 16.66 -11.14 15.85
CA VAL A 48 17.10 -11.44 14.47
C VAL A 48 15.92 -11.85 13.59
N LEU A 49 15.03 -12.71 14.10
CA LEU A 49 13.82 -13.12 13.39
C LEU A 49 12.91 -11.92 13.08
N LYS A 50 12.73 -11.00 14.03
CA LYS A 50 11.98 -9.75 13.81
C LYS A 50 12.59 -8.91 12.70
N LEU A 51 13.92 -8.83 12.61
CA LEU A 51 14.57 -8.10 11.51
C LEU A 51 14.35 -8.75 10.16
N PHE A 52 14.40 -10.09 10.07
CA PHE A 52 14.05 -10.81 8.85
C PHE A 52 12.59 -10.55 8.45
N PHE A 53 11.65 -10.63 9.39
CA PHE A 53 10.24 -10.32 9.13
C PHE A 53 10.04 -8.86 8.70
N ALA A 54 10.67 -7.91 9.38
CA ALA A 54 10.58 -6.50 9.01
C ALA A 54 11.14 -6.27 7.60
N GLY A 55 12.33 -6.79 7.30
CA GLY A 55 12.97 -6.64 6.00
C GLY A 55 12.16 -7.28 4.87
N THR A 56 11.69 -8.53 5.07
CA THR A 56 10.87 -9.22 4.07
C THR A 56 9.51 -8.56 3.89
N ALA A 57 8.81 -8.20 4.96
CA ALA A 57 7.52 -7.51 4.88
C ALA A 57 7.64 -6.15 4.17
N THR A 58 8.70 -5.40 4.43
CA THR A 58 8.98 -4.15 3.71
C THR A 58 9.25 -4.41 2.24
N PHE A 59 10.09 -5.38 1.90
CA PHE A 59 10.40 -5.73 0.50
C PHE A 59 9.14 -6.16 -0.28
N PHE A 60 8.36 -7.09 0.28
CA PHE A 60 7.10 -7.52 -0.33
C PHE A 60 6.08 -6.38 -0.39
N GLY A 61 6.05 -5.51 0.61
CA GLY A 61 5.25 -4.28 0.58
C GLY A 61 5.60 -3.45 -0.65
N TYR A 62 6.86 -3.05 -0.81
CA TYR A 62 7.30 -2.25 -1.95
C TYR A 62 6.97 -2.91 -3.30
N GLN A 63 7.07 -4.24 -3.39
CA GLN A 63 6.77 -4.96 -4.62
C GLN A 63 5.25 -5.03 -4.91
N ILE A 64 4.40 -5.28 -3.91
CA ILE A 64 2.97 -5.56 -4.12
C ILE A 64 2.11 -4.29 -4.14
N PHE A 65 2.45 -3.28 -3.34
CA PHE A 65 1.69 -2.04 -3.23
C PHE A 65 1.35 -1.36 -4.57
N PRO A 66 2.27 -1.24 -5.56
CA PRO A 66 1.93 -0.61 -6.84
C PRO A 66 0.90 -1.42 -7.64
N TYR A 67 1.06 -2.75 -7.75
CA TYR A 67 0.13 -3.60 -8.51
C TYR A 67 -1.26 -3.67 -7.87
N LEU A 68 -1.33 -3.59 -6.54
CA LEU A 68 -2.62 -3.56 -5.84
C LEU A 68 -3.39 -2.28 -6.16
N GLY A 69 -2.70 -1.15 -6.28
CA GLY A 69 -3.31 0.14 -6.66
C GLY A 69 -3.96 0.09 -8.04
N ASP A 70 -3.24 -0.42 -9.04
CA ASP A 70 -3.73 -0.46 -10.43
C ASP A 70 -4.92 -1.40 -10.62
N ASN A 71 -4.90 -2.57 -9.97
CA ASN A 71 -6.04 -3.48 -10.01
C ASN A 71 -7.28 -2.85 -9.36
N LEU A 72 -7.12 -2.13 -8.24
CA LEU A 72 -8.22 -1.43 -7.58
C LEU A 72 -8.74 -0.25 -8.41
N LEU A 73 -7.87 0.41 -9.18
CA LEU A 73 -8.26 1.46 -10.13
C LEU A 73 -9.14 0.86 -11.24
N GLN A 74 -8.71 -0.24 -11.86
CA GLN A 74 -9.48 -0.96 -12.88
C GLN A 74 -10.83 -1.46 -12.34
N GLN A 75 -10.85 -1.98 -11.11
CA GLN A 75 -12.10 -2.36 -10.43
C GLN A 75 -13.01 -1.15 -10.17
N SER A 76 -12.44 0.02 -9.90
CA SER A 76 -13.24 1.24 -9.70
C SER A 76 -13.88 1.70 -11.02
N LEU A 77 -13.21 1.46 -12.15
CA LEU A 77 -13.77 1.69 -13.48
C LEU A 77 -14.87 0.69 -13.83
N SER A 78 -14.68 -0.60 -13.53
CA SER A 78 -15.71 -1.61 -13.81
C SER A 78 -17.02 -1.31 -13.07
N LEU A 79 -16.95 -0.70 -11.88
CA LEU A 79 -18.12 -0.23 -11.14
C LEU A 79 -18.91 0.90 -11.85
N LEU A 80 -18.27 1.70 -12.70
CA LEU A 80 -18.97 2.75 -13.48
C LEU A 80 -19.90 2.16 -14.55
N HIS A 81 -19.61 0.95 -15.02
CA HIS A 81 -20.39 0.24 -16.03
C HIS A 81 -21.59 -0.54 -15.45
N VAL A 82 -21.65 -0.72 -14.13
CA VAL A 82 -22.76 -1.41 -13.46
C VAL A 82 -24.04 -0.59 -13.59
N LYS A 83 -25.19 -1.25 -13.80
CA LYS A 83 -26.49 -0.57 -14.01
C LYS A 83 -26.93 0.27 -12.81
N ASP A 84 -26.70 -0.23 -11.59
CA ASP A 84 -27.15 0.40 -10.37
C ASP A 84 -26.30 1.65 -10.02
N PRO A 85 -26.93 2.85 -9.89
CA PRO A 85 -26.24 4.09 -9.55
C PRO A 85 -25.41 4.04 -8.26
N LEU A 86 -25.74 3.19 -7.29
CA LEU A 86 -24.98 3.06 -6.05
C LEU A 86 -23.54 2.59 -6.32
N PHE A 87 -23.37 1.60 -7.20
CA PHE A 87 -22.04 1.11 -7.57
C PHE A 87 -21.27 2.12 -8.41
N LYS A 88 -21.94 2.83 -9.33
CA LYS A 88 -21.32 3.91 -10.10
C LYS A 88 -20.75 5.00 -9.18
N ARG A 89 -21.53 5.43 -8.19
CA ARG A 89 -21.10 6.39 -7.16
C ARG A 89 -19.88 5.87 -6.40
N MET A 90 -19.87 4.60 -6.01
CA MET A 90 -18.74 3.99 -5.32
C MET A 90 -17.48 3.99 -6.19
N GLY A 91 -17.60 3.61 -7.46
CA GLY A 91 -16.50 3.65 -8.44
C GLY A 91 -15.93 5.05 -8.60
N ALA A 92 -16.79 6.04 -8.86
CA ALA A 92 -16.38 7.43 -9.00
C ALA A 92 -15.72 7.98 -7.72
N SER A 93 -16.27 7.68 -6.55
CA SER A 93 -15.70 8.10 -5.27
C SER A 93 -14.31 7.51 -5.03
N ARG A 94 -14.08 6.25 -5.44
CA ARG A 94 -12.76 5.60 -5.37
C ARG A 94 -11.78 6.24 -6.35
N LEU A 95 -12.18 6.52 -7.59
CA LEU A 95 -11.34 7.22 -8.57
C LEU A 95 -10.91 8.60 -8.05
N ALA A 96 -11.82 9.35 -7.43
CA ALA A 96 -11.48 10.62 -6.79
C ALA A 96 -10.41 10.47 -5.71
N ARG A 97 -10.42 9.36 -4.95
CA ARG A 97 -9.42 9.04 -3.92
C ARG A 97 -8.10 8.56 -4.51
N PHE A 98 -8.08 7.96 -5.70
CA PHE A 98 -6.85 7.58 -6.39
C PHE A 98 -6.11 8.77 -7.00
N ALA A 99 -6.82 9.86 -7.31
CA ALA A 99 -6.28 11.10 -7.90
C ALA A 99 -5.45 11.96 -6.91
N ILE A 100 -4.48 11.35 -6.24
CA ILE A 100 -3.67 11.96 -5.18
C ILE A 100 -2.62 12.90 -5.78
N ASP A 101 -1.77 12.36 -6.64
CA ASP A 101 -0.67 13.02 -7.33
C ASP A 101 -0.90 13.07 -8.84
N ASP A 102 -0.05 13.81 -9.56
CA ASP A 102 -0.21 14.03 -11.00
C ASP A 102 0.02 12.77 -11.84
N GLU A 103 0.90 11.88 -11.41
CA GLU A 103 1.14 10.59 -12.07
C GLU A 103 -0.12 9.73 -12.03
N ARG A 104 -0.75 9.61 -10.86
CA ARG A 104 -2.00 8.86 -10.70
C ARG A 104 -3.16 9.52 -11.42
N ARG A 105 -3.25 10.86 -11.43
CA ARG A 105 -4.29 11.58 -12.19
C ARG A 105 -4.17 11.29 -13.69
N LEU A 106 -2.96 11.33 -14.23
CA LEU A 106 -2.71 10.99 -15.63
C LEU A 106 -3.02 9.51 -15.87
N LYS A 107 -2.64 8.61 -14.97
CA LYS A 107 -2.96 7.18 -15.08
C LYS A 107 -4.47 6.92 -15.20
N ILE A 108 -5.29 7.60 -14.40
CA ILE A 108 -6.75 7.51 -14.49
C ILE A 108 -7.25 7.94 -15.88
N VAL A 109 -6.65 8.97 -16.47
CA VAL A 109 -6.96 9.42 -17.84
C VAL A 109 -6.54 8.36 -18.86
N GLU A 110 -5.32 7.84 -18.77
CA GLU A 110 -4.76 6.85 -19.70
C GLU A 110 -5.62 5.59 -19.80
N VAL A 111 -6.16 5.12 -18.68
CA VAL A 111 -7.03 3.94 -18.65
C VAL A 111 -8.50 4.25 -18.99
N GLY A 112 -8.80 5.46 -19.45
CA GLY A 112 -10.13 5.86 -19.91
C GLY A 112 -11.08 6.36 -18.82
N GLY A 113 -10.62 6.55 -17.59
CA GLY A 113 -11.47 6.93 -16.46
C GLY A 113 -12.14 8.29 -16.60
N ALA A 114 -11.47 9.25 -17.24
CA ALA A 114 -12.06 10.54 -17.58
C ALA A 114 -13.34 10.37 -18.44
N HIS A 115 -13.24 9.57 -19.51
CA HIS A 115 -14.34 9.35 -20.44
C HIS A 115 -15.52 8.61 -19.79
N GLU A 116 -15.23 7.60 -18.96
CA GLU A 116 -16.28 6.85 -18.25
C GLU A 116 -16.99 7.69 -17.16
N LEU A 117 -16.26 8.60 -16.49
CA LEU A 117 -16.86 9.56 -15.57
C LEU A 117 -17.77 10.56 -16.29
N LEU A 118 -17.40 11.00 -17.51
CA LEU A 118 -18.25 11.88 -18.32
C LEU A 118 -19.52 11.18 -18.79
N LYS A 119 -19.42 9.93 -19.28
CA LYS A 119 -20.59 9.10 -19.60
C LYS A 119 -21.51 8.90 -18.39
N MET A 120 -20.93 8.65 -17.22
CA MET A 120 -21.68 8.53 -15.97
C MET A 120 -22.40 9.84 -15.63
N LEU A 121 -21.73 10.99 -15.79
CA LEU A 121 -22.30 12.31 -15.53
C LEU A 121 -23.47 12.61 -16.47
N GLU A 122 -23.30 12.35 -17.77
CA GLU A 122 -24.33 12.56 -18.80
C GLU A 122 -25.55 11.66 -18.58
N ALA A 123 -25.34 10.40 -18.20
CA ALA A 123 -26.41 9.44 -17.93
C ALA A 123 -27.07 9.62 -16.54
N ALA A 124 -26.54 10.49 -15.68
CA ALA A 124 -26.99 10.60 -14.29
C ALA A 124 -28.36 11.26 -14.16
N LYS A 125 -29.34 10.52 -13.63
CA LYS A 125 -30.69 11.02 -13.37
C LYS A 125 -30.79 11.80 -12.05
N ASP A 126 -29.96 11.46 -11.06
CA ASP A 126 -30.01 12.02 -9.71
C ASP A 126 -28.76 12.83 -9.33
N ASP A 127 -28.93 13.74 -8.38
CA ASP A 127 -27.87 14.66 -7.93
C ASP A 127 -26.71 13.97 -7.21
N ARG A 128 -26.96 12.84 -6.51
CA ARG A 128 -25.89 12.14 -5.79
C ARG A 128 -24.90 11.53 -6.78
N THR A 129 -25.42 10.97 -7.88
CA THR A 129 -24.61 10.43 -8.97
C THR A 129 -23.84 11.54 -9.70
N ARG A 130 -24.51 12.66 -10.04
CA ARG A 130 -23.85 13.83 -10.65
C ARG A 130 -22.72 14.36 -9.76
N LYS A 131 -22.97 14.47 -8.46
CA LYS A 131 -21.97 14.95 -7.48
C LYS A 131 -20.72 14.10 -7.45
N GLU A 132 -20.85 12.78 -7.32
CA GLU A 132 -19.67 11.90 -7.24
C GLU A 132 -18.86 11.90 -8.54
N ALA A 133 -19.53 11.97 -9.70
CA ALA A 133 -18.85 12.09 -10.99
C ALA A 133 -18.08 13.43 -11.10
N LEU A 134 -18.73 14.55 -10.79
CA LEU A 134 -18.11 15.87 -10.81
C LEU A 134 -16.96 16.00 -9.80
N LYS A 135 -17.11 15.42 -8.61
CA LYS A 135 -16.06 15.37 -7.60
C LYS A 135 -14.82 14.63 -8.10
N ALA A 136 -15.01 13.49 -8.77
CA ALA A 136 -13.92 12.73 -9.36
C ALA A 136 -13.22 13.50 -10.49
N LEU A 137 -14.00 14.10 -11.41
CA LEU A 137 -13.47 14.94 -12.48
C LEU A 137 -12.69 16.15 -11.92
N SER A 138 -13.22 16.79 -10.87
CA SER A 138 -12.54 17.91 -10.21
C SER A 138 -11.22 17.47 -9.57
N ALA A 139 -11.16 16.29 -8.95
CA ALA A 139 -9.92 15.73 -8.42
C ALA A 139 -8.87 15.47 -9.51
N ILE A 140 -9.29 14.94 -10.67
CA ILE A 140 -8.42 14.69 -11.83
C ILE A 140 -7.89 16.01 -12.42
N SER A 141 -8.73 17.05 -12.49
CA SER A 141 -8.39 18.36 -13.10
C SER A 141 -7.32 19.19 -12.38
N LYS A 142 -6.83 18.71 -11.23
CA LYS A 142 -5.76 19.36 -10.47
C LYS A 142 -4.38 19.18 -11.10
N SER A 143 -4.23 18.29 -12.10
CA SER A 143 -3.02 18.16 -12.92
C SER A 143 -3.23 18.83 -14.28
N ASP A 144 -2.24 19.60 -14.75
CA ASP A 144 -2.34 20.36 -16.00
C ASP A 144 -2.49 19.45 -17.24
N LYS A 145 -1.72 18.36 -17.28
CA LYS A 145 -1.85 17.35 -18.35
C LYS A 145 -3.21 16.65 -18.33
N ALA A 146 -3.71 16.32 -17.14
CA ALA A 146 -4.98 15.61 -17.01
C ALA A 146 -6.18 16.52 -17.33
N VAL A 147 -6.11 17.81 -16.97
CA VAL A 147 -7.16 18.77 -17.31
C VAL A 147 -7.17 19.10 -18.80
N GLU A 148 -6.01 19.11 -19.47
CA GLU A 148 -5.94 19.22 -20.92
C GLU A 148 -6.66 18.04 -21.60
N ALA A 149 -6.39 16.82 -21.18
CA ALA A 149 -7.08 15.63 -21.70
C ALA A 149 -8.59 15.66 -21.44
N LEU A 150 -9.02 16.15 -20.27
CA LEU A 150 -10.44 16.38 -19.98
C LEU A 150 -11.05 17.41 -20.93
N HIS A 151 -10.36 18.51 -21.20
CA HIS A 151 -10.83 19.53 -22.14
C HIS A 151 -10.98 18.96 -23.56
N GLN A 152 -9.99 18.20 -24.03
CA GLN A 152 -10.02 17.51 -25.32
C GLN A 152 -11.17 16.49 -25.43
N ALA A 153 -11.55 15.85 -24.32
CA ALA A 153 -12.68 14.92 -24.25
C ALA A 153 -14.07 15.59 -24.31
N GLY A 154 -14.16 16.91 -24.51
CA GLY A 154 -15.43 17.63 -24.63
C GLY A 154 -16.11 17.90 -23.28
N THR A 155 -15.37 17.81 -22.18
CA THR A 155 -15.91 17.95 -20.81
C THR A 155 -16.71 19.25 -20.61
N THR A 156 -16.26 20.36 -21.20
CA THR A 156 -16.91 21.68 -21.05
C THR A 156 -18.38 21.68 -21.47
N ALA A 157 -18.72 21.01 -22.57
CA ALA A 157 -20.09 20.92 -23.06
C ALA A 157 -20.98 20.13 -22.08
N ILE A 158 -20.48 19.01 -21.59
CA ILE A 158 -21.19 18.13 -20.64
C ILE A 158 -21.38 18.82 -19.29
N ILE A 159 -20.37 19.54 -18.79
CA ILE A 159 -20.49 20.31 -17.54
C ILE A 159 -21.56 21.40 -17.67
N ASN A 160 -21.58 22.13 -18.79
CA ASN A 160 -22.55 23.19 -19.01
C ASN A 160 -23.97 22.66 -19.15
N SER A 161 -24.17 21.48 -19.77
CA SER A 161 -25.48 20.85 -19.90
C SER A 161 -25.96 20.17 -18.60
N THR A 162 -25.05 19.88 -17.66
CA THR A 162 -25.41 19.27 -16.37
C THR A 162 -26.29 20.23 -15.56
N PRO A 163 -27.49 19.83 -15.12
CA PRO A 163 -28.38 20.68 -14.34
C PRO A 163 -27.81 21.01 -12.97
N ASN A 164 -28.06 22.23 -12.50
CA ASN A 164 -27.76 22.62 -11.13
C ASN A 164 -28.81 22.04 -10.18
N SER A 165 -28.44 21.91 -8.90
CA SER A 165 -29.33 21.41 -7.85
C SER A 165 -29.42 22.40 -6.71
N SER A 166 -30.65 22.78 -6.34
CA SER A 166 -30.90 23.63 -5.17
C SER A 166 -30.58 22.92 -3.85
N GLN A 167 -30.61 21.60 -3.82
CA GLN A 167 -30.34 20.79 -2.61
C GLN A 167 -28.85 20.48 -2.45
N ASN A 168 -28.05 20.59 -3.52
CA ASN A 168 -26.69 20.09 -3.54
C ASN A 168 -25.74 21.11 -4.17
N ILE A 169 -25.40 22.12 -3.35
CA ILE A 169 -24.52 23.25 -3.70
C ILE A 169 -23.14 22.78 -4.17
N GLU A 170 -22.66 21.62 -3.70
CA GLU A 170 -21.39 21.05 -4.13
C GLU A 170 -21.33 20.83 -5.65
N ILE A 171 -22.46 20.51 -6.30
CA ILE A 171 -22.52 20.35 -7.77
C ILE A 171 -22.08 21.64 -8.46
N GLU A 172 -22.63 22.78 -8.06
CA GLU A 172 -22.27 24.07 -8.64
C GLU A 172 -20.81 24.44 -8.35
N GLN A 173 -20.32 24.11 -7.15
CA GLN A 173 -18.94 24.34 -6.76
C GLN A 173 -17.96 23.53 -7.63
N TYR A 174 -18.21 22.22 -7.82
CA TYR A 174 -17.34 21.40 -8.68
C TYR A 174 -17.39 21.84 -10.13
N LYS A 175 -18.57 22.19 -10.67
CA LYS A 175 -18.71 22.72 -12.03
C LYS A 175 -17.89 24.01 -12.20
N SER A 176 -18.05 24.96 -11.29
CA SER A 176 -17.35 26.26 -11.34
C SER A 176 -15.84 26.08 -11.23
N SER A 177 -15.39 25.20 -10.32
CA SER A 177 -13.98 24.86 -10.15
C SER A 177 -13.37 24.25 -11.43
N LEU A 178 -14.07 23.31 -12.06
CA LEU A 178 -13.65 22.69 -13.32
C LEU A 178 -13.57 23.71 -14.47
N LEU A 179 -14.61 24.52 -14.65
CA LEU A 179 -14.63 25.56 -15.69
C LEU A 179 -13.52 26.59 -15.49
N LYS A 180 -13.26 26.98 -14.24
CA LYS A 180 -12.12 27.86 -13.91
C LYS A 180 -10.79 27.20 -14.29
N ARG A 181 -10.57 25.93 -13.96
CA ARG A 181 -9.33 25.22 -14.33
C ARG A 181 -9.14 25.13 -15.85
N PHE A 182 -10.20 24.91 -16.63
CA PHE A 182 -10.10 24.94 -18.09
C PHE A 182 -9.77 26.33 -18.63
N HIS A 183 -10.30 27.38 -17.99
CA HIS A 183 -10.00 28.74 -18.36
C HIS A 183 -8.53 29.06 -18.05
N ASP A 184 -8.08 28.85 -16.81
CA ASP A 184 -6.70 29.12 -16.36
C ASP A 184 -5.66 28.47 -17.29
N LEU A 185 -5.87 27.20 -17.67
CA LEU A 185 -4.98 26.50 -18.61
C LEU A 185 -4.84 27.22 -19.97
N LYS A 186 -5.90 27.87 -20.48
CA LYS A 186 -5.84 28.62 -21.75
C LYS A 186 -5.02 29.91 -21.64
N TYR A 187 -4.93 30.50 -20.45
CA TYR A 187 -4.10 31.68 -20.23
C TYR A 187 -2.63 31.32 -19.99
N ASP A 188 -2.34 30.06 -19.66
CA ASP A 188 -0.99 29.55 -19.41
C ASP A 188 -0.27 29.06 -20.69
N VAL A 189 -0.94 28.94 -21.83
CA VAL A 189 -0.29 28.63 -23.13
C VAL A 189 0.12 29.95 -23.79
N PRO A 190 1.43 30.30 -23.85
CA PRO A 190 1.87 31.48 -24.59
C PRO A 190 1.66 31.23 -26.09
N SER A 191 1.03 32.20 -26.76
CA SER A 191 0.89 32.27 -28.22
C SER A 191 2.23 32.25 -28.96
#